data_AF-A0A1B1Y900-F1
#
_entry.id   AF-A0A1B1Y900-F1
#
_cell.length_a   1.000
_cell.length_b   1.000
_cell.length_c   1.000
_cell.angle_alpha   90.00
_cell.angle_beta   90.00
_cell.angle_gamma   90.00
#
_symmetry.space_group_name_H-M   'P 1'
#
loop_
_entity.id
_entity.type
_entity.pdbx_description
1 polymer ?
#
loop_
_entity_poly.entity_id
_entity_poly.type
_entity_poly.pdbx_seq_one_letter_code
_entity_poly.pdbx_strand_id
1 'polypeptide(L)'
;MVSCSESTSDISTEDSSITSSEELTSEELSTALKTVIINYPVTAVNDDDTTQEVNSDEELEEVITRNNRPNIEFPFDITIDGEIITIENIRDLKELVKRPVRRRPPFKLVFPVTVINEDLSTTEIADSEAMKAYKDGLDEGVKPTLQFPISIEEKDGTIIEMADEDALEAYITEQREEIKNDRADANRPPFKLVFPITVINEDLSTTEIADSEAMKAYKDGLEEGVKPTLQFPISIEEKDGTIIEMADEDALKTYLQENRPERKNKGNRPNRRN
;
A
#
# COMPACT_ATOMS: atom_id res chain seq x y z
N MET A 1 -17.24 42.99 38.64
CA MET A 1 -17.06 41.84 39.55
C MET A 1 -17.12 40.56 38.72
N VAL A 2 -16.46 39.49 39.19
CA VAL A 2 -16.49 38.07 38.73
C VAL A 2 -17.93 37.57 38.48
N SER A 3 -18.27 36.63 37.60
CA SER A 3 -17.71 35.97 36.37
C SER A 3 -18.91 35.19 35.72
N CYS A 4 -18.90 34.46 34.60
CA CYS A 4 -17.89 33.86 33.68
C CYS A 4 -18.26 34.22 32.21
N SER A 5 -17.57 33.88 31.09
CA SER A 5 -16.43 32.99 30.75
C SER A 5 -16.68 31.48 30.60
N GLU A 6 -17.35 31.06 29.50
CA GLU A 6 -17.48 29.68 29.01
C GLU A 6 -17.23 29.68 27.49
N SER A 7 -16.10 29.11 27.03
CA SER A 7 -15.70 29.06 25.61
C SER A 7 -14.88 27.80 25.34
N THR A 8 -15.39 26.87 24.54
CA THR A 8 -14.67 25.69 24.08
C THR A 8 -13.78 26.03 22.89
N SER A 9 -12.46 26.03 23.07
CA SER A 9 -11.49 26.20 21.98
C SER A 9 -10.11 25.65 22.38
N ASP A 10 -9.98 24.33 22.41
CA ASP A 10 -8.69 23.66 22.48
C ASP A 10 -7.94 23.90 21.15
N ILE A 11 -7.10 24.94 21.14
CA ILE A 11 -6.09 25.14 20.10
C ILE A 11 -4.75 25.39 20.78
N SER A 12 -4.04 24.29 21.03
CA SER A 12 -2.63 24.30 21.42
C SER A 12 -1.80 23.92 20.21
N THR A 13 -1.19 24.93 19.59
CA THR A 13 0.09 24.77 18.89
C THR A 13 1.06 23.98 19.77
N GLU A 14 1.69 22.96 19.22
CA GLU A 14 3.13 22.62 19.34
C GLU A 14 3.45 21.51 18.31
N ASP A 15 3.57 21.88 17.02
CA ASP A 15 4.07 20.96 15.98
C ASP A 15 5.60 20.87 16.07
N SER A 16 6.06 20.21 17.13
CA SER A 16 7.46 20.23 17.59
C SER A 16 8.05 18.83 17.79
N SER A 17 7.44 17.78 17.22
CA SER A 17 8.09 16.48 17.06
C SER A 17 7.40 15.60 16.01
N ILE A 18 8.07 15.36 14.87
CA ILE A 18 7.82 14.18 14.05
C ILE A 18 8.51 12.98 14.70
N THR A 19 8.10 12.65 15.93
CA THR A 19 8.21 11.27 16.43
C THR A 19 7.24 10.46 15.62
N SER A 20 7.75 9.64 14.69
CA SER A 20 6.92 8.69 13.96
C SER A 20 6.40 7.63 14.94
N SER A 21 5.22 7.87 15.50
CA SER A 21 4.33 6.84 16.04
C SER A 21 3.80 5.98 14.88
N GLU A 22 4.73 5.34 14.17
CA GLU A 22 4.43 4.20 13.32
C GLU A 22 4.07 3.06 14.29
N GLU A 23 2.78 2.94 14.59
CA GLU A 23 2.23 1.94 15.50
C GLU A 23 2.07 0.59 14.79
N LEU A 24 2.28 -0.51 15.53
CA LEU A 24 1.87 -1.85 15.09
C LEU A 24 0.39 -2.05 15.38
N THR A 25 -0.33 -2.57 14.39
CA THR A 25 -1.71 -3.05 14.61
C THR A 25 -1.69 -4.53 15.02
N SER A 26 -2.68 -4.93 15.81
CA SER A 26 -2.89 -6.35 16.15
C SER A 26 -3.14 -7.23 14.92
N GLU A 27 -3.70 -6.69 13.83
CA GLU A 27 -3.80 -7.38 12.53
C GLU A 27 -2.45 -7.61 11.85
N GLU A 28 -1.49 -6.69 11.98
CA GLU A 28 -0.14 -6.87 11.45
C GLU A 28 0.61 -7.94 12.26
N LEU A 29 0.65 -7.84 13.59
CA LEU A 29 1.37 -8.84 14.40
C LEU A 29 0.74 -10.24 14.36
N SER A 30 -0.60 -10.34 14.36
CA SER A 30 -1.28 -11.63 14.18
C SER A 30 -1.21 -12.17 12.74
N THR A 31 -0.75 -11.37 11.77
CA THR A 31 -0.28 -11.85 10.47
C THR A 31 1.16 -12.35 10.57
N ALA A 32 2.06 -11.57 11.18
CA ALA A 32 3.47 -11.90 11.34
C ALA A 32 3.66 -13.32 11.89
N LEU A 33 3.02 -13.61 13.03
CA LEU A 33 2.99 -14.93 13.69
C LEU A 33 2.48 -16.09 12.82
N LYS A 34 1.79 -15.82 11.72
CA LYS A 34 1.23 -16.83 10.81
C LYS A 34 2.02 -16.96 9.51
N THR A 35 2.82 -15.95 9.17
CA THR A 35 3.63 -15.89 7.94
C THR A 35 5.14 -16.07 8.18
N VAL A 36 5.59 -15.89 9.41
CA VAL A 36 7.01 -15.78 9.79
C VAL A 36 7.22 -16.41 11.16
N ILE A 37 8.34 -17.11 11.36
CA ILE A 37 8.74 -17.64 12.68
C ILE A 37 9.46 -16.53 13.44
N ILE A 38 8.99 -16.19 14.65
CA ILE A 38 9.64 -15.19 15.50
C ILE A 38 10.71 -15.88 16.37
N ASN A 39 11.91 -15.33 16.44
CA ASN A 39 13.00 -15.88 17.25
C ASN A 39 12.98 -15.24 18.64
N TYR A 40 12.49 -15.98 19.63
CA TYR A 40 12.36 -15.53 21.02
C TYR A 40 13.71 -15.52 21.78
N PRO A 41 13.89 -14.64 22.80
CA PRO A 41 12.90 -13.74 23.39
C PRO A 41 12.70 -12.42 22.63
N VAL A 42 11.53 -11.80 22.83
CA VAL A 42 11.17 -10.48 22.25
C VAL A 42 10.54 -9.60 23.34
N THR A 43 10.90 -8.33 23.45
CA THR A 43 10.22 -7.41 24.37
C THR A 43 8.96 -6.84 23.75
N ALA A 44 7.83 -6.91 24.47
CA ALA A 44 6.60 -6.23 24.11
C ALA A 44 6.23 -5.16 25.15
N VAL A 45 5.60 -4.07 24.70
CA VAL A 45 5.06 -3.00 25.54
C VAL A 45 3.54 -3.09 25.56
N ASN A 46 2.95 -3.07 26.75
CA ASN A 46 1.50 -3.11 26.97
C ASN A 46 0.86 -1.71 26.90
N ASP A 47 -0.47 -1.65 26.80
CA ASP A 47 -1.26 -0.40 26.82
C ASP A 47 -1.04 0.45 28.12
N ASP A 48 -0.44 -0.13 29.18
CA ASP A 48 -0.05 0.53 30.44
C ASP A 48 1.41 1.07 30.46
N ASP A 49 2.06 1.24 29.30
CA ASP A 49 3.51 1.58 29.14
C ASP A 49 4.50 0.60 29.82
N THR A 50 4.03 -0.59 30.20
CA THR A 50 4.85 -1.62 30.88
C THR A 50 5.44 -2.62 29.89
N THR A 51 6.76 -2.83 29.96
CA THR A 51 7.47 -3.84 29.17
C THR A 51 7.35 -5.23 29.78
N GLN A 52 7.27 -6.24 28.92
CA GLN A 52 7.29 -7.66 29.26
C GLN A 52 8.18 -8.41 28.25
N GLU A 53 9.07 -9.28 28.74
CA GLU A 53 9.76 -10.26 27.91
C GLU A 53 8.77 -11.37 27.52
N VAL A 54 8.63 -11.60 26.21
CA VAL A 54 7.79 -12.63 25.59
C VAL A 54 8.69 -13.75 25.08
N ASN A 55 8.31 -15.00 25.34
CA ASN A 55 9.14 -16.19 25.10
C ASN A 55 8.48 -17.23 24.17
N SER A 56 7.25 -17.00 23.73
CA SER A 56 6.52 -17.89 22.81
C SER A 56 5.46 -17.14 21.98
N ASP A 57 5.02 -17.79 20.90
CA ASP A 57 3.90 -17.30 20.06
C ASP A 57 2.59 -17.19 20.87
N GLU A 58 2.37 -18.11 21.83
CA GLU A 58 1.19 -18.08 22.73
C GLU A 58 1.19 -16.84 23.64
N GLU A 59 2.35 -16.50 24.22
CA GLU A 59 2.50 -15.29 25.02
C GLU A 59 2.34 -14.02 24.16
N LEU A 60 2.82 -14.04 22.90
CA LEU A 60 2.65 -12.91 21.99
C LEU A 60 1.19 -12.76 21.51
N GLU A 61 0.48 -13.84 21.19
CA GLU A 61 -0.97 -13.77 20.87
C GLU A 61 -1.79 -13.28 22.07
N GLU A 62 -1.44 -13.62 23.32
CA GLU A 62 -2.07 -13.02 24.51
C GLU A 62 -1.83 -11.51 24.59
N VAL A 63 -0.61 -11.03 24.38
CA VAL A 63 -0.27 -9.59 24.38
C VAL A 63 -0.99 -8.85 23.24
N ILE A 64 -1.08 -9.46 22.05
CA ILE A 64 -1.79 -8.91 20.88
C ILE A 64 -3.31 -8.86 21.08
N THR A 65 -3.87 -9.79 21.87
CA THR A 65 -5.31 -9.86 22.15
C THR A 65 -5.72 -9.01 23.35
N ARG A 66 -4.81 -8.79 24.31
CA ARG A 66 -5.01 -8.00 25.52
C ARG A 66 -4.91 -6.50 25.26
N ASN A 67 -3.92 -6.08 24.47
CA ASN A 67 -3.66 -4.68 24.15
C ASN A 67 -4.36 -4.30 22.84
N ASN A 68 -4.95 -3.10 22.76
CA ASN A 68 -5.46 -2.61 21.47
C ASN A 68 -4.33 -2.12 20.55
N ARG A 69 -3.16 -1.80 21.11
CA ARG A 69 -1.97 -1.34 20.37
C ARG A 69 -0.73 -2.12 20.83
N PRO A 70 -0.64 -3.42 20.54
CA PRO A 70 0.53 -4.23 20.91
C PRO A 70 1.78 -3.67 20.21
N ASN A 71 2.71 -3.15 21.02
CA ASN A 71 3.97 -2.59 20.55
C ASN A 71 5.11 -3.56 20.88
N ILE A 72 6.13 -3.63 20.02
CA ILE A 72 7.30 -4.51 20.16
C ILE A 72 8.56 -3.64 20.08
N GLU A 73 9.52 -3.90 20.96
CA GLU A 73 10.82 -3.24 20.89
C GLU A 73 11.67 -3.82 19.76
N PHE A 74 12.36 -2.94 19.03
CA PHE A 74 13.31 -3.32 17.99
C PHE A 74 14.75 -3.07 18.49
N PRO A 75 15.76 -3.85 18.02
CA PRO A 75 15.64 -4.91 17.02
C PRO A 75 15.20 -6.26 17.58
N PHE A 76 14.60 -7.10 16.74
CA PHE A 76 14.37 -8.52 17.03
C PHE A 76 14.59 -9.40 15.80
N ASP A 77 14.93 -10.68 16.03
CA ASP A 77 15.21 -11.63 14.96
C ASP A 77 13.94 -12.42 14.56
N ILE A 78 13.85 -12.72 13.27
CA ILE A 78 12.84 -13.62 12.69
C ILE A 78 13.52 -14.64 11.77
N THR A 79 12.81 -15.73 11.45
CA THR A 79 13.24 -16.71 10.46
C THR A 79 12.23 -16.82 9.32
N ILE A 80 12.69 -16.59 8.08
CA ILE A 80 11.93 -16.74 6.83
C ILE A 80 12.66 -17.75 5.94
N ASP A 81 11.96 -18.79 5.46
CA ASP A 81 12.50 -19.86 4.59
C ASP A 81 13.79 -20.55 5.10
N GLY A 82 14.10 -20.41 6.40
CA GLY A 82 15.30 -20.94 7.05
C GLY A 82 16.48 -19.95 7.16
N GLU A 83 16.34 -18.72 6.66
CA GLU A 83 17.29 -17.62 6.85
C GLU A 83 16.84 -16.73 8.03
N ILE A 84 17.79 -16.34 8.88
CA ILE A 84 17.54 -15.44 10.02
C ILE A 84 17.72 -14.00 9.56
N ILE A 85 16.69 -13.19 9.75
CA ILE A 85 16.66 -11.76 9.40
C ILE A 85 16.44 -10.97 10.69
N THR A 86 17.38 -10.08 11.02
CA THR A 86 17.18 -9.09 12.09
C THR A 86 16.32 -7.95 11.56
N ILE A 87 15.25 -7.62 12.26
CA ILE A 87 14.43 -6.45 11.96
C ILE A 87 14.92 -5.28 12.82
N GLU A 88 15.32 -4.18 12.20
CA GLU A 88 15.75 -2.97 12.92
C GLU A 88 14.59 -2.00 13.16
N ASN A 89 13.57 -2.00 12.30
CA ASN A 89 12.46 -1.06 12.36
C ASN A 89 11.11 -1.73 12.02
N ILE A 90 10.05 -1.10 12.50
CA ILE A 90 8.67 -1.46 12.15
C ILE A 90 8.41 -1.48 10.63
N ARG A 91 9.15 -0.72 9.84
CA ARG A 91 9.01 -0.66 8.38
C ARG A 91 9.36 -2.00 7.75
N ASP A 92 10.51 -2.54 8.08
CA ASP A 92 11.01 -3.83 7.57
C ASP A 92 10.06 -4.97 7.98
N LEU A 93 9.55 -4.96 9.23
CA LEU A 93 8.46 -5.85 9.64
C LEU A 93 7.20 -5.66 8.76
N LYS A 94 6.74 -4.43 8.55
CA LYS A 94 5.56 -4.12 7.71
C LYS A 94 5.77 -4.36 6.21
N GLU A 95 7.01 -4.55 5.76
CA GLU A 95 7.34 -4.95 4.38
C GLU A 95 7.30 -6.48 4.22
N LEU A 96 7.80 -7.23 5.20
CA LEU A 96 7.76 -8.70 5.22
C LEU A 96 6.35 -9.23 5.52
N VAL A 97 5.64 -8.59 6.46
CA VAL A 97 4.25 -8.92 6.87
C VAL A 97 3.21 -8.39 5.87
N LYS A 98 3.65 -7.70 4.81
CA LYS A 98 2.82 -7.02 3.80
C LYS A 98 2.05 -8.01 2.94
N ARG A 99 0.96 -8.57 3.50
CA ARG A 99 0.07 -9.55 2.84
C ARG A 99 -0.03 -9.25 1.34
N PRO A 100 0.50 -10.10 0.44
CA PRO A 100 0.59 -9.78 -0.97
C PRO A 100 -0.80 -9.47 -1.46
N VAL A 101 -1.05 -8.20 -1.81
CA VAL A 101 -2.41 -7.68 -1.99
C VAL A 101 -3.09 -8.55 -3.04
N ARG A 102 -3.99 -9.45 -2.60
CA ARG A 102 -4.68 -10.45 -3.43
C ARG A 102 -5.67 -9.73 -4.36
N ARG A 103 -5.13 -8.98 -5.32
CA ARG A 103 -5.85 -8.24 -6.36
C ARG A 103 -6.66 -9.26 -7.13
N ARG A 104 -7.99 -9.20 -7.00
CA ARG A 104 -8.88 -10.04 -7.80
C ARG A 104 -8.54 -9.85 -9.28
N PRO A 105 -8.56 -10.92 -10.10
CA PRO A 105 -8.32 -10.81 -11.53
C PRO A 105 -9.27 -9.77 -12.17
N PRO A 106 -8.87 -9.13 -13.28
CA PRO A 106 -9.71 -8.15 -13.97
C PRO A 106 -10.93 -8.78 -14.67
N PHE A 107 -10.99 -10.10 -14.74
CA PHE A 107 -12.04 -10.95 -15.32
C PHE A 107 -12.68 -11.87 -14.27
N LYS A 108 -13.77 -12.54 -14.64
CA LYS A 108 -14.31 -13.73 -13.92
C LYS A 108 -14.00 -14.99 -14.74
N LEU A 109 -13.78 -16.12 -14.08
CA LEU A 109 -13.77 -17.41 -14.78
C LEU A 109 -15.22 -17.78 -15.14
N VAL A 110 -15.44 -18.24 -16.37
CA VAL A 110 -16.69 -18.90 -16.78
C VAL A 110 -16.54 -20.38 -16.45
N PHE A 111 -17.51 -20.94 -15.74
CA PHE A 111 -17.49 -22.32 -15.26
C PHE A 111 -18.33 -23.26 -16.16
N PRO A 112 -18.02 -24.58 -16.21
CA PRO A 112 -17.00 -25.29 -15.45
C PRO A 112 -15.56 -25.01 -15.92
N VAL A 113 -14.60 -25.20 -15.02
CA VAL A 113 -13.15 -25.12 -15.30
C VAL A 113 -12.46 -26.35 -14.72
N THR A 114 -11.59 -27.01 -15.49
CA THR A 114 -10.83 -28.17 -15.01
C THR A 114 -9.47 -27.74 -14.46
N VAL A 115 -9.11 -28.29 -13.30
CA VAL A 115 -7.81 -28.08 -12.64
C VAL A 115 -7.03 -29.39 -12.63
N ILE A 116 -5.72 -29.31 -12.85
CA ILE A 116 -4.77 -30.42 -12.74
C ILE A 116 -4.11 -30.32 -11.36
N ASN A 117 -4.35 -31.32 -10.52
CA ASN A 117 -3.71 -31.47 -9.20
C ASN A 117 -2.24 -31.91 -9.36
N GLU A 118 -1.45 -31.82 -8.29
CA GLU A 118 -0.05 -32.30 -8.27
C GLU A 118 0.08 -33.80 -8.58
N ASP A 119 -0.91 -34.62 -8.16
CA ASP A 119 -1.05 -36.04 -8.52
C ASP A 119 -1.33 -36.31 -10.01
N LEU A 120 -1.30 -35.29 -10.87
CA LEU A 120 -1.75 -35.31 -12.27
C LEU A 120 -3.24 -35.68 -12.46
N SER A 121 -4.01 -35.68 -11.38
CA SER A 121 -5.46 -35.94 -11.40
C SER A 121 -6.23 -34.68 -11.80
N THR A 122 -7.21 -34.81 -12.69
CA THR A 122 -8.07 -33.70 -13.12
C THR A 122 -9.31 -33.58 -12.23
N THR A 123 -9.58 -32.36 -11.78
CA THR A 123 -10.75 -32.01 -10.97
C THR A 123 -11.59 -30.98 -11.74
N GLU A 124 -12.83 -31.34 -12.09
CA GLU A 124 -13.77 -30.39 -12.69
C GLU A 124 -14.39 -29.52 -11.59
N ILE A 125 -14.18 -28.21 -11.68
CA ILE A 125 -14.72 -27.21 -10.76
C ILE A 125 -15.93 -26.56 -11.43
N ALA A 126 -17.13 -26.83 -10.88
CA ALA A 126 -18.39 -26.41 -11.47
C ALA A 126 -18.79 -24.94 -11.19
N ASP A 127 -18.20 -24.30 -10.17
CA ASP A 127 -18.65 -23.00 -9.67
C ASP A 127 -17.52 -22.18 -9.04
N SER A 128 -17.70 -20.86 -8.97
CA SER A 128 -16.77 -19.94 -8.29
C SER A 128 -16.64 -20.23 -6.79
N GLU A 129 -17.65 -20.80 -6.14
CA GLU A 129 -17.59 -21.19 -4.73
C GLU A 129 -16.75 -22.47 -4.55
N ALA A 130 -16.87 -23.43 -5.47
CA ALA A 130 -16.00 -24.61 -5.52
C ALA A 130 -14.53 -24.21 -5.83
N MET A 131 -14.31 -23.24 -6.72
CA MET A 131 -12.97 -22.70 -7.00
C MET A 131 -12.36 -22.03 -5.76
N LYS A 132 -13.18 -21.40 -4.91
CA LYS A 132 -12.73 -20.83 -3.64
C LYS A 132 -12.41 -21.93 -2.62
N ALA A 133 -13.32 -22.87 -2.41
CA ALA A 133 -13.13 -24.00 -1.50
C ALA A 133 -11.89 -24.84 -1.85
N TYR A 134 -11.64 -25.06 -3.14
CA TYR A 134 -10.42 -25.70 -3.64
C TYR A 134 -9.17 -24.88 -3.26
N LYS A 135 -9.17 -23.56 -3.51
CA LYS A 135 -8.03 -22.68 -3.19
C LYS A 135 -7.81 -22.44 -1.70
N ASP A 136 -8.85 -22.53 -0.88
CA ASP A 136 -8.75 -22.47 0.58
C ASP A 136 -8.28 -23.82 1.18
N GLY A 137 -8.23 -24.89 0.39
CA GLY A 137 -7.73 -26.23 0.76
C GLY A 137 -6.41 -26.62 0.10
N LEU A 138 -5.72 -25.67 -0.54
CA LEU A 138 -4.34 -25.81 -1.03
C LEU A 138 -3.38 -25.17 -0.02
N ASP A 139 -2.19 -25.75 0.13
CA ASP A 139 -1.13 -25.19 0.97
C ASP A 139 -0.67 -23.81 0.45
N GLU A 140 -0.30 -22.90 1.36
CA GLU A 140 0.00 -21.51 1.00
C GLU A 140 1.27 -21.42 0.13
N GLY A 141 1.09 -20.92 -1.09
CA GLY A 141 2.12 -20.85 -2.13
C GLY A 141 1.83 -21.75 -3.34
N VAL A 142 1.05 -22.81 -3.19
CA VAL A 142 0.70 -23.73 -4.28
C VAL A 142 -0.23 -23.04 -5.30
N LYS A 143 0.15 -23.03 -6.58
CA LYS A 143 -0.70 -22.56 -7.69
C LYS A 143 -1.44 -23.75 -8.31
N PRO A 144 -2.79 -23.73 -8.44
CA PRO A 144 -3.50 -24.71 -9.24
C PRO A 144 -3.24 -24.52 -10.74
N THR A 145 -2.69 -25.55 -11.38
CA THR A 145 -2.52 -25.63 -12.83
C THR A 145 -3.90 -25.76 -13.50
N LEU A 146 -4.33 -24.75 -14.27
CA LEU A 146 -5.59 -24.84 -15.02
C LEU A 146 -5.40 -25.69 -16.28
N GLN A 147 -6.37 -26.54 -16.61
CA GLN A 147 -6.40 -27.20 -17.90
C GLN A 147 -7.07 -26.29 -18.93
N PHE A 148 -6.30 -25.89 -19.93
CA PHE A 148 -6.76 -25.04 -21.03
C PHE A 148 -7.40 -25.87 -22.17
N PRO A 149 -8.26 -25.26 -23.02
CA PRO A 149 -8.69 -23.85 -23.02
C PRO A 149 -9.66 -23.53 -21.87
N ILE A 150 -9.64 -22.27 -21.41
CA ILE A 150 -10.59 -21.76 -20.39
C ILE A 150 -11.33 -20.53 -20.92
N SER A 151 -12.59 -20.36 -20.53
CA SER A 151 -13.37 -19.15 -20.84
C SER A 151 -13.31 -18.13 -19.70
N ILE A 152 -13.06 -16.86 -20.04
CA ILE A 152 -13.10 -15.74 -19.10
C ILE A 152 -14.17 -14.72 -19.51
N GLU A 153 -14.84 -14.14 -18.51
CA GLU A 153 -15.80 -13.04 -18.67
C GLU A 153 -15.15 -11.71 -18.27
N GLU A 154 -15.14 -10.75 -19.19
CA GLU A 154 -14.64 -9.40 -18.97
C GLU A 154 -15.57 -8.55 -18.08
N LYS A 155 -15.12 -7.38 -17.66
CA LYS A 155 -15.95 -6.43 -16.88
C LYS A 155 -17.19 -5.96 -17.63
N ASP A 156 -17.12 -5.93 -18.95
CA ASP A 156 -18.18 -5.49 -19.87
C ASP A 156 -19.06 -6.64 -20.38
N GLY A 157 -18.81 -7.88 -19.91
CA GLY A 157 -19.61 -9.07 -20.23
C GLY A 157 -19.20 -9.81 -21.51
N THR A 158 -18.13 -9.38 -22.20
CA THR A 158 -17.48 -10.18 -23.25
C THR A 158 -17.03 -11.52 -22.67
N ILE A 159 -17.18 -12.61 -23.43
CA ILE A 159 -16.56 -13.89 -23.10
C ILE A 159 -15.42 -14.14 -24.10
N ILE A 160 -14.24 -14.46 -23.59
CA ILE A 160 -13.03 -14.74 -24.36
C ILE A 160 -12.50 -16.13 -23.97
N GLU A 161 -12.22 -16.97 -24.96
CA GLU A 161 -11.53 -18.25 -24.78
C GLU A 161 -10.01 -18.02 -24.79
N MET A 162 -9.35 -18.37 -23.68
CA MET A 162 -7.89 -18.39 -23.56
C MET A 162 -7.38 -19.80 -23.86
N ALA A 163 -6.46 -19.90 -24.82
CA ALA A 163 -5.95 -21.18 -25.32
C ALA A 163 -4.83 -21.80 -24.44
N ASP A 164 -4.08 -20.97 -23.72
CA ASP A 164 -2.87 -21.35 -22.96
C ASP A 164 -2.69 -20.38 -21.76
N GLU A 165 -1.84 -20.75 -20.79
CA GLU A 165 -1.56 -19.92 -19.60
C GLU A 165 -0.87 -18.60 -19.95
N ASP A 166 0.04 -18.59 -20.92
CA ASP A 166 0.69 -17.37 -21.42
C ASP A 166 -0.32 -16.33 -21.90
N ALA A 167 -1.42 -16.75 -22.55
CA ALA A 167 -2.47 -15.84 -23.02
C ALA A 167 -3.25 -15.22 -21.85
N LEU A 168 -3.46 -15.99 -20.78
CA LEU A 168 -4.10 -15.52 -19.55
C LEU A 168 -3.21 -14.53 -18.79
N GLU A 169 -1.91 -14.84 -18.62
CA GLU A 169 -0.96 -13.94 -17.95
C GLU A 169 -0.71 -12.65 -18.75
N ALA A 170 -0.68 -12.73 -20.09
CA ALA A 170 -0.62 -11.55 -20.95
C ALA A 170 -1.84 -10.63 -20.75
N TYR A 171 -3.06 -11.19 -20.80
CA TYR A 171 -4.31 -10.44 -20.57
C TYR A 171 -4.35 -9.82 -19.16
N ILE A 172 -3.94 -10.56 -18.12
CA ILE A 172 -3.81 -10.05 -16.76
C ILE A 172 -2.86 -8.85 -16.70
N THR A 173 -1.73 -8.95 -17.40
CA THR A 173 -0.67 -7.94 -17.37
C THR A 173 -1.09 -6.67 -18.11
N GLU A 174 -1.65 -6.79 -19.31
CA GLU A 174 -2.17 -5.64 -20.09
C GLU A 174 -3.24 -4.87 -19.29
N GLN A 175 -4.23 -5.58 -18.77
CA GLN A 175 -5.26 -5.00 -17.89
C GLN A 175 -4.70 -4.40 -16.59
N ARG A 176 -3.56 -4.92 -16.08
CA ARG A 176 -2.88 -4.38 -14.90
C ARG A 176 -2.10 -3.10 -15.21
N GLU A 177 -1.50 -2.98 -16.40
CA GLU A 177 -0.86 -1.75 -16.86
C GLU A 177 -1.89 -0.65 -17.17
N GLU A 178 -3.02 -0.98 -17.79
CA GLU A 178 -4.15 -0.05 -17.97
C GLU A 178 -4.60 0.53 -16.61
N ILE A 179 -4.84 -0.33 -15.62
CA ILE A 179 -5.22 0.06 -14.25
C ILE A 179 -4.08 0.78 -13.48
N LYS A 180 -2.81 0.63 -13.87
CA LYS A 180 -1.69 1.44 -13.34
C LYS A 180 -1.71 2.85 -13.92
N ASN A 181 -1.91 2.99 -15.23
CA ASN A 181 -1.95 4.29 -15.91
C ASN A 181 -3.09 5.16 -15.34
N ASP A 182 -4.26 4.57 -15.13
CA ASP A 182 -5.42 5.18 -14.44
C ASP A 182 -5.10 5.68 -13.01
N ARG A 183 -4.11 5.06 -12.33
CA ARG A 183 -3.68 5.42 -10.98
C ARG A 183 -2.51 6.41 -10.95
N ALA A 184 -1.69 6.46 -12.00
CA ALA A 184 -0.63 7.45 -12.13
C ALA A 184 -1.22 8.86 -12.13
N ASP A 185 -2.33 9.07 -12.84
CA ASP A 185 -3.02 10.37 -12.90
C ASP A 185 -3.71 10.74 -11.57
N ALA A 186 -4.16 9.75 -10.79
CA ALA A 186 -4.71 9.96 -9.44
C ALA A 186 -3.65 10.29 -8.37
N ASN A 187 -2.37 10.11 -8.67
CA ASN A 187 -1.24 10.45 -7.79
C ASN A 187 -0.37 11.60 -8.35
N ARG A 188 -0.75 12.14 -9.51
CA ARG A 188 -0.14 13.32 -10.14
C ARG A 188 -0.57 14.58 -9.38
N PRO A 189 0.30 15.59 -9.19
CA PRO A 189 -0.14 16.89 -8.68
C PRO A 189 -1.22 17.49 -9.59
N PRO A 190 -2.18 18.26 -9.03
CA PRO A 190 -3.25 18.87 -9.81
C PRO A 190 -2.76 20.03 -10.68
N PHE A 191 -1.55 20.55 -10.42
CA PHE A 191 -0.85 21.59 -11.17
C PHE A 191 0.30 21.01 -12.00
N LYS A 192 0.77 21.77 -13.00
CA LYS A 192 2.10 21.58 -13.61
C LYS A 192 3.10 22.50 -12.89
N LEU A 193 4.35 22.08 -12.84
CA LEU A 193 5.44 22.94 -12.40
C LEU A 193 5.88 23.84 -13.57
N VAL A 194 6.01 25.15 -13.33
CA VAL A 194 6.57 26.10 -14.29
C VAL A 194 8.08 26.16 -14.07
N PHE A 195 8.84 25.86 -15.12
CA PHE A 195 10.30 25.80 -15.09
C PHE A 195 10.93 27.12 -15.57
N PRO A 196 12.17 27.46 -15.14
CA PRO A 196 13.08 26.67 -14.32
C PRO A 196 12.72 26.64 -12.83
N ILE A 197 13.16 25.60 -12.13
CA ILE A 197 13.01 25.42 -10.67
C ILE A 197 14.33 25.01 -10.06
N THR A 198 14.72 25.66 -8.96
CA THR A 198 15.93 25.29 -8.23
C THR A 198 15.64 24.26 -7.15
N VAL A 199 16.49 23.25 -7.05
CA VAL A 199 16.42 22.16 -6.07
C VAL A 199 17.64 22.20 -5.17
N ILE A 200 17.44 22.02 -3.87
CA ILE A 200 18.49 21.91 -2.86
C ILE A 200 18.79 20.41 -2.66
N ASN A 201 20.03 20.04 -2.97
CA ASN A 201 20.58 18.70 -2.76
C ASN A 201 20.96 18.47 -1.29
N GLU A 202 21.23 17.22 -0.91
CA GLU A 202 21.63 16.85 0.46
C GLU A 202 22.97 17.48 0.91
N ASP A 203 23.86 17.79 -0.04
CA ASP A 203 25.12 18.52 0.19
C ASP A 203 24.93 20.05 0.31
N LEU A 204 23.69 20.53 0.36
CA LEU A 204 23.25 21.93 0.33
C LEU A 204 23.60 22.67 -0.99
N SER A 205 24.03 21.97 -2.04
CA SER A 205 24.18 22.58 -3.37
C SER A 205 22.83 22.84 -4.04
N THR A 206 22.74 23.93 -4.80
CA THR A 206 21.54 24.29 -5.57
C THR A 206 21.69 23.89 -7.04
N THR A 207 20.75 23.08 -7.53
CA THR A 207 20.68 22.64 -8.93
C THR A 207 19.49 23.28 -9.62
N GLU A 208 19.73 24.08 -10.67
CA GLU A 208 18.68 24.62 -11.52
C GLU A 208 18.18 23.55 -12.50
N ILE A 209 16.90 23.17 -12.36
CA ILE A 209 16.23 22.22 -13.25
C ILE A 209 15.47 23.02 -14.31
N ALA A 210 15.86 22.85 -15.57
CA ALA A 210 15.37 23.66 -16.69
C ALA A 210 14.00 23.23 -17.25
N ASP A 211 13.60 21.97 -17.04
CA ASP A 211 12.37 21.40 -17.60
C ASP A 211 11.90 20.12 -16.86
N SER A 212 10.76 19.58 -17.29
CA SER A 212 10.15 18.38 -16.69
C SER A 212 10.87 17.06 -17.01
N GLU A 213 11.69 17.00 -18.05
CA GLU A 213 12.51 15.82 -18.37
C GLU A 213 13.75 15.81 -17.48
N ALA A 214 14.38 16.96 -17.27
CA ALA A 214 15.43 17.17 -16.29
C ALA A 214 14.95 16.88 -14.86
N MET A 215 13.73 17.30 -14.47
CA MET A 215 13.17 16.91 -13.15
C MET A 215 12.96 15.39 -13.04
N LYS A 216 12.59 14.73 -14.12
CA LYS A 216 12.42 13.27 -14.13
C LYS A 216 13.78 12.57 -14.02
N ALA A 217 14.74 12.92 -14.88
CA ALA A 217 16.08 12.35 -14.87
C ALA A 217 16.82 12.57 -13.54
N TYR A 218 16.62 13.72 -12.90
CA TYR A 218 17.09 14.01 -11.56
C TYR A 218 16.46 13.06 -10.52
N LYS A 219 15.12 12.90 -10.52
CA LYS A 219 14.41 11.98 -9.60
C LYS A 219 14.73 10.50 -9.84
N ASP A 220 14.90 10.11 -11.10
CA ASP A 220 15.31 8.75 -11.50
C ASP A 220 16.78 8.46 -11.11
N GLY A 221 17.54 9.47 -10.67
CA GLY A 221 18.91 9.36 -10.16
C GLY A 221 19.04 9.58 -8.64
N LEU A 222 17.94 9.76 -7.90
CA LEU A 222 17.91 9.75 -6.43
C LEU A 222 17.69 8.32 -5.91
N GLU A 223 18.17 8.02 -4.70
CA GLU A 223 17.94 6.72 -4.07
C GLU A 223 16.45 6.53 -3.69
N GLU A 224 15.96 5.29 -3.72
CA GLU A 224 14.53 4.99 -3.63
C GLU A 224 13.95 5.32 -2.23
N GLY A 225 13.36 6.52 -2.13
CA GLY A 225 12.79 7.06 -0.89
C GLY A 225 13.23 8.49 -0.59
N VAL A 226 14.36 8.93 -1.15
CA VAL A 226 14.88 10.30 -0.98
C VAL A 226 13.94 11.29 -1.68
N LYS A 227 13.57 12.37 -0.98
CA LYS A 227 12.73 13.45 -1.51
C LYS A 227 13.58 14.72 -1.67
N PRO A 228 13.65 15.30 -2.87
CA PRO A 228 14.40 16.53 -3.07
C PRO A 228 13.67 17.76 -2.51
N THR A 229 14.43 18.60 -1.83
CA THR A 229 13.96 19.86 -1.25
C THR A 229 13.88 20.93 -2.35
N LEU A 230 12.68 21.41 -2.68
CA LEU A 230 12.53 22.51 -3.64
C LEU A 230 12.95 23.83 -2.98
N GLN A 231 13.70 24.67 -3.70
CA GLN A 231 13.95 26.04 -3.27
C GLN A 231 12.77 26.92 -3.68
N PHE A 232 12.16 27.58 -2.70
CA PHE A 232 11.05 28.51 -2.93
C PHE A 232 11.57 29.96 -3.13
N PRO A 233 10.81 30.84 -3.81
CA PRO A 233 9.48 30.61 -4.39
C PRO A 233 9.50 29.75 -5.65
N ILE A 234 8.42 28.97 -5.87
CA ILE A 234 8.21 28.19 -7.10
C ILE A 234 6.93 28.63 -7.81
N SER A 235 6.92 28.60 -9.14
CA SER A 235 5.72 28.88 -9.94
C SER A 235 5.00 27.59 -10.33
N ILE A 236 3.68 27.55 -10.14
CA ILE A 236 2.81 26.44 -10.56
C ILE A 236 1.78 26.92 -11.58
N GLU A 237 1.49 26.08 -12.59
CA GLU A 237 0.45 26.30 -13.61
C GLU A 237 -0.76 25.41 -13.28
N GLU A 238 -1.92 26.01 -13.08
CA GLU A 238 -3.18 25.31 -12.85
C GLU A 238 -3.72 24.63 -14.12
N LYS A 239 -4.72 23.77 -13.99
CA LYS A 239 -5.40 23.14 -15.15
C LYS A 239 -6.07 24.16 -16.08
N ASP A 240 -6.47 25.29 -15.53
CA ASP A 240 -7.08 26.41 -16.26
C ASP A 240 -6.05 27.40 -16.84
N GLY A 241 -4.75 27.15 -16.65
CA GLY A 241 -3.66 27.96 -17.19
C GLY A 241 -3.26 29.18 -16.33
N THR A 242 -3.88 29.37 -15.17
CA THR A 242 -3.42 30.33 -14.15
C THR A 242 -2.00 29.98 -13.72
N ILE A 243 -1.11 30.98 -13.56
CA ILE A 243 0.18 30.78 -12.91
C ILE A 243 0.13 31.41 -11.51
N ILE A 244 0.51 30.63 -10.50
CA ILE A 244 0.55 31.03 -9.09
C ILE A 244 1.96 30.84 -8.55
N GLU A 245 2.51 31.87 -7.90
CA GLU A 245 3.77 31.79 -7.16
C GLU A 245 3.51 31.28 -5.75
N MET A 246 4.09 30.13 -5.39
CA MET A 246 4.09 29.58 -4.04
C MET A 246 5.34 30.06 -3.30
N ALA A 247 5.17 30.74 -2.17
CA ALA A 247 6.25 31.33 -1.40
C ALA A 247 7.00 30.32 -0.50
N ASP A 248 6.33 29.24 -0.08
CA ASP A 248 6.81 28.28 0.91
C ASP A 248 6.26 26.87 0.64
N GLU A 249 6.89 25.85 1.21
CA GLU A 249 6.44 24.45 1.08
C GLU A 249 5.03 24.23 1.64
N ASP A 250 4.65 24.94 2.71
CA ASP A 250 3.35 24.79 3.35
C ASP A 250 2.20 25.40 2.55
N ALA A 251 2.48 26.43 1.75
CA ALA A 251 1.55 26.94 0.75
C ALA A 251 1.29 25.88 -0.35
N LEU A 252 2.35 25.19 -0.79
CA LEU A 252 2.25 24.09 -1.74
C LEU A 252 1.51 22.88 -1.16
N LYS A 253 1.76 22.50 0.11
CA LYS A 253 1.03 21.45 0.83
C LYS A 253 -0.46 21.79 0.96
N THR A 254 -0.79 23.03 1.32
CA THR A 254 -2.17 23.51 1.42
C THR A 254 -2.87 23.42 0.07
N TYR A 255 -2.24 23.91 -1.00
CA TYR A 255 -2.77 23.81 -2.36
C TYR A 255 -2.96 22.35 -2.81
N LEU A 256 -2.01 21.46 -2.49
CA LEU A 256 -2.09 20.02 -2.75
C LEU A 256 -3.21 19.32 -1.98
N GLN A 257 -3.56 19.80 -0.80
CA GLN A 257 -4.61 19.27 0.05
C GLN A 257 -6.00 19.75 -0.39
N GLU A 258 -6.13 21.02 -0.76
CA GLU A 258 -7.36 21.63 -1.25
C GLU A 258 -7.72 21.17 -2.67
N ASN A 259 -6.75 21.21 -3.60
CA ASN A 259 -6.95 20.81 -5.00
C ASN A 259 -6.69 19.32 -5.26
N ARG A 260 -6.65 18.50 -4.20
CA ARG A 260 -6.47 17.05 -4.34
C ARG A 260 -7.63 16.48 -5.17
N PRO A 261 -7.39 15.73 -6.25
CA PRO A 261 -8.48 15.15 -7.02
C PRO A 261 -9.32 14.26 -6.10
N GLU A 262 -10.64 14.53 -6.02
CA GLU A 262 -11.55 13.73 -5.22
C GLU A 262 -11.33 12.24 -5.55
N ARG A 263 -11.01 11.44 -4.53
CA ARG A 263 -10.94 9.98 -4.67
C ARG A 263 -12.34 9.49 -5.02
N LYS A 264 -12.65 9.39 -6.33
CA LYS A 264 -13.95 8.97 -6.90
C LYS A 264 -14.53 7.84 -6.06
N ASN A 265 -15.48 8.22 -5.21
CA ASN A 265 -15.86 7.37 -4.08
C ASN A 265 -16.59 6.14 -4.62
N LYS A 266 -15.96 4.96 -4.57
CA LYS A 266 -16.51 3.69 -5.11
C LYS A 266 -17.64 3.13 -4.22
N GLY A 267 -18.49 4.02 -3.71
CA GLY A 267 -19.49 3.80 -2.68
C GLY A 267 -20.86 4.44 -2.96
N ASN A 268 -21.16 4.81 -4.22
CA ASN A 268 -22.54 5.12 -4.62
C ASN A 268 -22.86 4.64 -6.04
N ARG A 269 -23.30 3.38 -6.17
CA ARG A 269 -24.05 2.92 -7.36
C ARG A 269 -25.50 3.38 -7.21
N PRO A 270 -26.07 4.20 -8.11
CA PRO A 270 -27.48 4.52 -8.07
C PRO A 270 -28.31 3.24 -8.24
N ASN A 271 -29.17 2.95 -7.27
CA ASN A 271 -29.93 1.70 -7.17
C ASN A 271 -31.07 1.67 -8.20
N ARG A 272 -30.72 1.39 -9.46
CA ARG A 272 -31.64 1.48 -10.61
C ARG A 272 -32.52 0.24 -10.74
N ARG A 273 -33.59 0.19 -9.93
CA ARG A 273 -34.76 -0.63 -10.23
C ARG A 273 -35.38 -0.20 -11.57
N ASN A 274 -35.53 -1.15 -12.47
CA ASN A 274 -36.80 -1.54 -13.13
C ASN A 274 -36.55 -2.70 -14.09
#